data_AF-A0A8J3FU18-F1
#
_entry.id   AF-A0A8J3FU18-F1
#
_cell.length_a   1.000
_cell.length_b   1.000
_cell.length_c   1.000
_cell.angle_alpha   90.00
_cell.angle_beta   90.00
_cell.angle_gamma   90.00
#
_symmetry.space_group_name_H-M   'P 1'
#
loop_
_entity.id
_entity.type
_entity.pdbx_description
1 polymer ?
#
loop_
_entity_poly.entity_id
_entity_poly.type
_entity_poly.pdbx_seq_one_letter_code
_entity_poly.pdbx_strand_id
1 'polypeptide(L)'
;MSDITEGLQALMDRGFRFTHARDSDGEILAVVGIRVHHEVIDLVQLYGEDDADAMRIPADEPDILFPSTVLHRISGRAAEVVESVLALPDPLPQDTSVGPKGCWVPTAPGRARWLPATGSALAEPVSLAS
;
A
#
# COMPACT_ATOMS: atom_id res chain seq x y z
N MET A 1 -4.73 -5.10 -25.43
CA MET A 1 -5.20 -5.69 -24.17
C MET A 1 -4.05 -6.55 -23.69
N SER A 2 -3.18 -5.99 -22.86
CA SER A 2 -2.08 -6.75 -22.28
C SER A 2 -2.66 -7.85 -21.41
N ASP A 3 -2.05 -9.03 -21.43
CA ASP A 3 -2.47 -10.13 -20.56
C ASP A 3 -2.33 -9.66 -19.10
N ILE A 4 -3.30 -10.00 -18.24
CA ILE A 4 -3.24 -9.61 -16.81
C ILE A 4 -1.92 -10.05 -16.18
N THR A 5 -1.35 -11.17 -16.63
CA THR A 5 -0.05 -11.71 -16.21
C THR A 5 1.10 -10.76 -16.57
N GLU A 6 1.09 -10.20 -17.79
CA GLU A 6 2.08 -9.21 -18.22
C GLU A 6 1.97 -7.93 -17.38
N GLY A 7 0.74 -7.50 -17.09
CA GLY A 7 0.48 -6.36 -16.21
C GLY A 7 1.00 -6.58 -14.79
N LEU A 8 0.78 -7.77 -14.22
CA LEU A 8 1.32 -8.14 -12.89
C LEU A 8 2.85 -8.18 -12.88
N GLN A 9 3.47 -8.70 -13.95
CA GLN A 9 4.92 -8.68 -14.09
C GLN A 9 5.46 -7.25 -14.13
N ALA A 10 4.83 -6.37 -14.92
CA ALA A 10 5.21 -4.97 -14.98
C ALA A 10 5.06 -4.25 -13.63
N LEU A 11 4.02 -4.58 -12.84
CA LEU A 11 3.89 -4.06 -11.48
C LEU A 11 5.03 -4.57 -10.57
N MET A 12 5.40 -5.84 -10.67
CA MET A 12 6.54 -6.38 -9.91
C MET A 12 7.85 -5.67 -10.29
N ASP A 13 8.09 -5.43 -11.57
CA ASP A 13 9.26 -4.71 -12.08
C ASP A 13 9.27 -3.25 -11.59
N ARG A 14 8.08 -2.64 -11.41
CA ARG A 14 7.92 -1.31 -10.81
C ARG A 14 8.15 -1.29 -9.29
N GLY A 15 8.23 -2.45 -8.65
CA GLY A 15 8.54 -2.60 -7.23
C GLY A 15 7.38 -3.09 -6.35
N PHE A 16 6.25 -3.50 -6.94
CA PHE A 16 5.19 -4.13 -6.17
C PHE A 16 5.63 -5.50 -5.62
N ARG A 17 5.05 -5.87 -4.49
CA ARG A 17 5.14 -7.21 -3.88
C ARG A 17 3.73 -7.73 -3.65
N PHE A 18 3.47 -8.95 -4.12
CA PHE A 18 2.16 -9.56 -4.05
C PHE A 18 2.06 -10.61 -2.95
N THR A 19 0.91 -10.66 -2.30
CA THR A 19 0.50 -11.70 -1.35
C THR A 19 -0.93 -12.15 -1.66
N HIS A 20 -1.26 -13.38 -1.30
CA HIS A 20 -2.64 -13.87 -1.36
C HIS A 20 -3.29 -13.64 0.00
N ALA A 21 -4.26 -12.74 0.07
CA ALA A 21 -5.15 -12.63 1.21
C ALA A 21 -6.06 -13.86 1.24
N ARG A 22 -6.21 -14.47 2.42
CA ARG A 22 -7.03 -15.66 2.62
C ARG A 22 -7.97 -15.47 3.78
N ASP A 23 -9.13 -16.11 3.71
CA ASP A 23 -10.09 -16.15 4.80
C ASP A 23 -9.69 -17.19 5.88
N SER A 24 -10.59 -17.40 6.86
CA SER A 24 -10.40 -18.37 7.95
C SER A 24 -10.36 -19.83 7.49
N ASP A 25 -10.96 -20.12 6.34
CA ASP A 25 -11.01 -21.46 5.74
C ASP A 25 -9.81 -21.71 4.82
N GLY A 26 -9.04 -20.66 4.52
CA GLY A 26 -7.83 -20.72 3.71
C GLY A 26 -8.05 -20.46 2.22
N GLU A 27 -9.29 -20.08 1.84
CA GLU A 27 -9.66 -19.71 0.48
C GLU A 27 -9.10 -18.33 0.14
N ILE A 28 -8.73 -18.13 -1.13
CA ILE A 28 -8.16 -16.87 -1.59
C ILE A 28 -9.27 -15.83 -1.69
N LEU A 29 -9.16 -14.78 -0.89
CA LEU A 29 -10.07 -13.63 -0.90
C LEU A 29 -9.63 -12.59 -1.94
N ALA A 30 -8.32 -12.34 -2.04
CA ALA A 30 -7.76 -11.38 -2.99
C ALA A 30 -6.27 -11.62 -3.24
N VAL A 31 -5.79 -11.16 -4.39
CA VAL A 31 -4.37 -10.92 -4.62
C VAL A 31 -4.08 -9.47 -4.25
N VAL A 32 -3.18 -9.26 -3.29
CA VAL A 32 -2.86 -7.93 -2.75
C VAL A 32 -1.42 -7.56 -3.12
N GLY A 33 -1.25 -6.52 -3.93
CA GLY A 33 0.03 -5.92 -4.31
C GLY A 33 0.31 -4.65 -3.51
N ILE A 34 1.51 -4.53 -2.96
CA ILE A 34 1.95 -3.35 -2.19
C ILE A 34 3.27 -2.82 -2.76
N ARG A 35 3.37 -1.49 -2.95
CA ARG A 35 4.61 -0.79 -3.28
C ARG A 35 4.76 0.44 -2.37
N VAL A 36 5.81 0.47 -1.56
CA VAL A 36 6.16 1.64 -0.74
C VAL A 36 7.23 2.45 -1.48
N HIS A 37 6.96 3.73 -1.79
CA HIS A 37 7.88 4.60 -2.52
C HIS A 37 7.55 6.06 -2.26
N HIS A 38 8.54 6.98 -2.32
CA HIS A 38 8.30 8.44 -2.28
C HIS A 38 7.27 8.91 -1.25
N GLU A 39 7.36 8.41 -0.01
CA GLU A 39 6.46 8.72 1.13
C GLU A 39 4.99 8.34 0.93
N VAL A 40 4.70 7.48 -0.06
CA VAL A 40 3.39 6.90 -0.33
C VAL A 40 3.45 5.38 -0.39
N ILE A 41 2.28 4.77 -0.29
CA ILE A 41 2.06 3.34 -0.51
C ILE A 41 1.04 3.21 -1.63
N ASP A 42 1.40 2.52 -2.69
CA ASP A 42 0.44 2.03 -3.68
C ASP A 42 -0.03 0.63 -3.24
N LEU A 43 -1.33 0.48 -3.04
CA LEU A 43 -2.02 -0.79 -2.78
C LEU A 43 -2.83 -1.17 -4.01
N VAL A 44 -2.79 -2.43 -4.41
CA VAL A 44 -3.67 -3.02 -5.43
C VAL A 44 -4.30 -4.27 -4.82
N GLN A 45 -5.63 -4.39 -4.88
CA GLN A 45 -6.40 -5.54 -4.42
C GLN A 45 -7.18 -6.07 -5.60
N LEU A 46 -6.98 -7.35 -5.95
CA LEU A 46 -7.67 -8.03 -7.04
C LEU A 46 -8.54 -9.12 -6.43
N TYR A 47 -9.86 -8.96 -6.53
CA TYR A 47 -10.86 -9.92 -6.01
C TYR A 47 -11.31 -10.93 -7.08
N GLY A 48 -11.09 -10.59 -8.35
CA GLY A 48 -11.38 -11.42 -9.51
C GLY A 48 -11.06 -10.66 -10.79
N GLU A 49 -11.46 -11.20 -11.94
CA GLU A 49 -11.25 -10.52 -13.24
C GLU A 49 -12.00 -9.18 -13.32
N ASP A 50 -13.20 -9.13 -12.78
CA ASP A 50 -14.10 -7.98 -12.91
C ASP A 50 -14.12 -7.04 -11.72
N ASP A 51 -13.37 -7.36 -10.65
CA ASP A 51 -13.35 -6.58 -9.42
C ASP A 51 -11.93 -6.41 -8.86
N ALA A 52 -11.51 -5.16 -8.83
CA ALA A 52 -10.23 -4.71 -8.31
C ALA A 52 -10.35 -3.29 -7.76
N ASP A 53 -9.50 -3.00 -6.76
CA ASP A 53 -9.38 -1.69 -6.14
C ASP A 53 -7.89 -1.35 -5.97
N ALA A 54 -7.49 -0.15 -6.38
CA ALA A 54 -6.15 0.35 -6.19
C ALA A 54 -6.18 1.72 -5.53
N MET A 55 -5.29 1.92 -4.57
CA MET A 55 -5.19 3.12 -3.77
C MET A 55 -3.75 3.60 -3.71
N ARG A 56 -3.54 4.92 -3.77
CA ARG A 56 -2.32 5.54 -3.27
C ARG A 56 -2.63 6.22 -1.95
N ILE A 57 -1.88 5.90 -0.91
CA ILE A 57 -2.06 6.42 0.45
C ILE A 57 -0.75 6.99 0.99
N PRO A 58 -0.79 7.91 1.97
CA PRO A 58 0.42 8.32 2.69
C PRO A 58 1.11 7.12 3.38
N ALA A 59 2.44 7.13 3.43
CA ALA A 59 3.21 6.04 4.04
C ALA A 59 3.12 5.99 5.58
N ASP A 60 2.60 7.04 6.22
CA ASP A 60 2.34 7.13 7.64
C ASP A 60 0.90 6.70 8.03
N GLU A 61 0.11 6.18 7.08
CA GLU A 61 -1.21 5.61 7.39
C GLU A 61 -1.09 4.41 8.35
N PRO A 62 -1.78 4.42 9.51
CA PRO A 62 -1.70 3.34 10.49
C PRO A 62 -2.34 2.02 10.00
N ASP A 63 -3.37 2.09 9.17
CA ASP A 63 -4.02 0.94 8.56
C ASP A 63 -4.07 1.10 7.04
N ILE A 64 -3.25 0.34 6.33
CA ILE A 64 -3.14 0.44 4.88
C ILE A 64 -4.26 -0.28 4.14
N LEU A 65 -4.98 -1.20 4.79
CA LEU A 65 -6.09 -1.93 4.19
C LEU A 65 -7.40 -1.14 4.32
N PHE A 66 -7.52 -0.36 5.39
CA PHE A 66 -8.65 0.54 5.64
C PHE A 66 -8.15 1.96 5.95
N PRO A 67 -7.51 2.63 4.97
CA PRO A 67 -6.88 3.92 5.19
C PRO A 67 -7.91 5.01 5.45
N SER A 68 -7.54 5.97 6.31
CA SER A 68 -8.36 7.17 6.50
C SER A 68 -8.10 8.22 5.43
N THR A 69 -6.89 8.24 4.86
CA THR A 69 -6.46 9.18 3.81
C THR A 69 -6.13 8.43 2.53
N VAL A 70 -6.77 8.84 1.44
CA VAL A 70 -6.53 8.29 0.10
C VAL A 70 -6.19 9.44 -0.85
N LEU A 71 -4.98 9.39 -1.41
CA LEU A 71 -4.46 10.41 -2.34
C LEU A 71 -4.95 10.14 -3.77
N HIS A 72 -5.14 8.86 -4.12
CA HIS A 72 -5.67 8.44 -5.41
C HIS A 72 -6.39 7.10 -5.27
N ARG A 73 -7.48 6.90 -6.02
CA ARG A 73 -8.23 5.64 -6.04
C ARG A 73 -8.70 5.30 -7.45
N ILE A 74 -8.55 4.05 -7.82
CA ILE A 74 -9.08 3.48 -9.07
C ILE A 74 -9.75 2.16 -8.71
N SER A 75 -10.96 1.92 -9.21
CA SER A 75 -11.67 0.65 -8.99
C SER A 75 -12.34 0.23 -10.29
N GLY A 76 -12.49 -1.08 -10.51
CA GLY A 76 -13.09 -1.63 -11.72
C GLY A 76 -12.52 -3.00 -12.07
N ARG A 77 -12.48 -3.31 -13.36
CA ARG A 77 -11.96 -4.61 -13.84
C ARG A 77 -10.46 -4.68 -13.60
N ALA A 78 -9.96 -5.86 -13.23
CA ALA A 78 -8.57 -6.04 -12.83
C ALA A 78 -7.57 -5.56 -13.88
N ALA A 79 -7.81 -5.88 -15.16
CA ALA A 79 -6.94 -5.44 -16.26
C ALA A 79 -6.88 -3.91 -16.40
N GLU A 80 -8.03 -3.23 -16.27
CA GLU A 80 -8.14 -1.77 -16.39
C GLU A 80 -7.49 -1.06 -15.20
N VAL A 81 -7.65 -1.62 -13.99
CA VAL A 81 -7.01 -1.12 -12.77
C VAL A 81 -5.49 -1.27 -12.88
N VAL A 82 -4.99 -2.43 -13.30
CA VAL A 82 -3.55 -2.67 -13.47
C VAL A 82 -2.94 -1.73 -14.50
N GLU A 83 -3.59 -1.54 -15.65
CA GLU A 83 -3.15 -0.57 -16.67
C GLU A 83 -3.11 0.85 -16.11
N SER A 84 -4.15 1.25 -15.38
CA SER A 84 -4.24 2.59 -14.77
C SER A 84 -3.17 2.82 -13.71
N VAL A 85 -2.85 1.80 -12.89
CA VAL A 85 -1.76 1.88 -11.90
C VAL A 85 -0.39 1.98 -12.57
N LEU A 86 -0.17 1.24 -13.67
CA LEU A 86 1.07 1.34 -14.44
C LEU A 86 1.25 2.71 -15.10
N ALA A 87 0.15 3.34 -15.52
CA ALA A 87 0.13 4.69 -16.07
C ALA A 87 0.27 5.79 -15.01
N LEU A 88 0.03 5.49 -13.73
CA LEU A 88 0.11 6.46 -12.64
C LEU A 88 1.57 6.96 -12.46
N PRO A 89 1.85 8.27 -12.56
CA PRO A 89 3.19 8.78 -12.35
C PRO A 89 3.61 8.61 -10.89
N ASP A 90 4.92 8.49 -10.65
CA ASP A 90 5.45 8.57 -9.28
C ASP A 90 5.30 10.01 -8.76
N PRO A 91 5.01 10.20 -7.47
CA PRO A 91 4.99 11.54 -6.88
C PRO A 91 6.35 12.20 -7.07
N LEU A 92 6.36 13.49 -7.37
CA LEU A 92 7.59 14.26 -7.31
C LEU A 92 8.12 14.21 -5.87
N PRO A 93 9.44 14.07 -5.66
CA PRO A 93 10.02 14.20 -4.33
C PRO A 93 9.57 15.55 -3.77
N GLN A 94 8.80 15.52 -2.69
CA GLN A 94 8.55 16.72 -1.92
C GLN A 94 9.83 16.98 -1.12
N ASP A 95 10.23 18.24 -0.92
CA ASP A 95 11.33 18.64 -0.02
C ASP A 95 10.94 18.42 1.46
N THR A 96 10.27 17.32 1.77
CA THR A 96 9.90 16.90 3.11
C THR A 96 10.96 15.93 3.61
N SER A 97 11.85 16.45 4.44
CA SER A 97 12.94 15.74 5.11
C SER A 97 12.48 14.67 6.13
N VAL A 98 11.34 14.00 5.92
CA VAL A 98 10.77 13.03 6.87
C VAL A 98 10.38 11.74 6.14
N GLY A 99 11.35 11.10 5.51
CA GLY A 99 11.16 9.76 4.93
C GLY A 99 10.54 8.77 5.94
N PRO A 100 9.80 7.75 5.45
CA PRO A 100 9.02 6.87 6.31
C PRO A 100 9.95 6.12 7.26
N LYS A 101 9.86 6.45 8.55
CA LYS A 101 10.56 5.71 9.60
C LYS A 101 9.74 4.46 9.87
N GLY A 102 10.12 3.34 9.28
CA GLY A 102 9.49 2.04 9.53
C GLY A 102 10.36 0.91 9.02
N CYS A 103 10.12 -0.31 9.51
CA CYS A 103 10.85 -1.48 9.09
C CYS A 103 9.92 -2.66 8.80
N TRP A 104 10.27 -3.43 7.78
CA TRP A 104 9.68 -4.74 7.55
C TRP A 104 10.24 -5.72 8.56
N VAL A 105 9.37 -6.29 9.39
CA VAL A 105 9.73 -7.33 10.34
C VAL A 105 9.21 -8.67 9.83
N PRO A 106 10.08 -9.68 9.62
CA PRO A 106 9.64 -11.03 9.31
C PRO A 106 8.79 -11.58 10.47
N THR A 107 7.60 -12.09 10.18
CA THR A 107 6.69 -12.65 11.21
C THR A 107 6.54 -14.17 11.10
N ALA A 108 6.73 -14.73 9.90
CA ALA A 108 6.79 -16.18 9.64
C ALA A 108 7.49 -16.42 8.28
N PRO A 109 7.83 -17.67 7.91
CA PRO A 109 8.30 -17.98 6.56
C PRO A 109 7.31 -17.47 5.50
N GLY A 110 7.78 -16.60 4.59
CA GLY A 110 6.95 -15.97 3.56
C GLY A 110 5.97 -14.88 4.05
N ARG A 111 6.02 -14.50 5.34
CA ARG A 111 5.21 -13.41 5.90
C ARG A 111 6.09 -12.31 6.49
N ALA A 112 5.82 -11.07 6.10
CA ALA A 112 6.42 -9.89 6.67
C ALA A 112 5.33 -8.91 7.10
N ARG A 113 5.58 -8.17 8.17
CA ARG A 113 4.70 -7.10 8.66
C ARG A 113 5.47 -5.79 8.65
N TRP A 114 4.87 -4.75 8.09
CA TRP A 114 5.39 -3.40 8.19
C TRP A 114 5.14 -2.87 9.60
N LEU A 115 6.19 -2.36 10.26
CA LEU A 115 6.09 -1.66 11.53
C LEU A 115 6.47 -0.19 11.35
N PRO A 116 5.55 0.76 11.62
CA PRO A 116 5.91 2.17 11.67
C PRO A 116 6.78 2.43 12.91
N ALA A 117 7.85 3.21 12.76
CA ALA A 117 8.65 3.67 13.88
C ALA A 117 7.87 4.78 14.59
N THR A 118 7.40 4.48 15.80
CA THR A 118 6.70 5.46 16.61
C THR A 118 7.69 6.53 17.04
N GLY A 119 7.62 7.71 16.45
CA GLY A 119 8.29 8.89 16.97
C GLY A 119 7.65 9.27 18.30
N SER A 120 8.37 9.11 19.41
CA SER A 120 7.91 9.61 20.71
C SER A 120 7.92 11.14 20.68
N ALA A 121 6.79 11.75 20.32
CA ALA A 121 6.55 13.16 20.63
C ALA A 121 6.16 13.21 22.10
N LEU A 122 7.11 13.56 22.96
CA LEU A 122 6.85 13.99 24.34
C LEU A 122 5.94 15.22 24.26
N ALA A 123 4.64 15.01 24.49
CA ALA A 123 3.73 16.11 24.78
C ALA A 123 4.06 16.60 26.19
N GLU A 124 4.65 17.80 26.30
CA GLU A 124 4.79 18.48 27.58
C GLU A 124 3.40 18.83 28.13
N PRO A 125 3.11 18.58 29.43
CA PRO A 125 1.85 19.00 30.02
C PRO A 125 1.84 20.52 30.19
N VAL A 126 0.92 21.20 29.51
CA VAL A 126 0.57 22.59 29.83
C VAL A 126 -0.05 22.62 31.22
N SER A 127 0.69 23.16 32.17
CA SER A 127 0.24 23.48 33.52
C SER A 127 -0.52 24.81 33.50
N LEU A 128 -1.84 24.78 33.77
CA LEU A 128 -2.59 25.98 34.11
C LEU A 128 -2.46 26.26 35.62
N ALA A 129 -1.72 27.31 35.97
CA ALA A 129 -1.91 28.12 37.17
C ALA A 129 -2.67 29.40 36.71
N SER A 130 -3.58 30.04 37.44
CA SER A 130 -3.99 30.02 38.86
C SER A 130 -5.49 30.26 38.96
#